data_AF-A0A1V6F395-F1
#
_entry.id   AF-A0A1V6F395-F1
#
_cell.length_a   1.000
_cell.length_b   1.000
_cell.length_c   1.000
_cell.angle_alpha   90.00
_cell.angle_beta   90.00
_cell.angle_gamma   90.00
#
_symmetry.space_group_name_H-M   'P 1'
#
loop_
_entity.id
_entity.type
_entity.pdbx_description
1 polymer ?
#
loop_
_entity_poly.entity_id
_entity_poly.type
_entity_poly.pdbx_seq_one_letter_code
_entity_poly.pdbx_strand_id
1 'polypeptide(L)'
;MISNLLIMVIIGGYETFVSRMNLEEHPDQPEWLDHVNASVLKVKLATAIIGISSIHLLKTFINAANYDVKVLMWQTIIHATFLLSALAIAATDRLMAPSHGPAH
;
A
#
# COMPACT_ATOMS: atom_id res chain seq x y z
N MET A 1 -4.70 5.63 -25.74
CA MET A 1 -4.82 5.42 -24.28
C MET A 1 -4.82 3.93 -23.91
N ILE A 2 -5.67 3.10 -24.52
CA ILE A 2 -5.76 1.64 -24.25
C ILE A 2 -4.45 0.88 -24.49
N SER A 3 -3.69 1.23 -25.53
CA SER A 3 -2.46 0.50 -25.89
C SER A 3 -1.33 0.61 -24.86
N ASN A 4 -1.20 1.75 -24.17
CA ASN A 4 -0.17 1.94 -23.14
C ASN A 4 -0.46 1.05 -21.91
N LEU A 5 -1.73 0.97 -21.55
CA LEU A 5 -2.23 0.15 -20.43
C LEU A 5 -2.06 -1.34 -20.72
N LEU A 6 -2.34 -1.74 -21.96
CA LEU A 6 -2.15 -3.11 -22.43
C LEU A 6 -0.68 -3.54 -22.39
N ILE A 7 0.23 -2.68 -22.87
CA ILE A 7 1.68 -2.95 -22.83
C ILE A 7 2.17 -3.12 -21.38
N MET A 8 1.70 -2.27 -20.47
CA MET A 8 2.06 -2.37 -19.04
C MET A 8 1.59 -3.67 -18.39
N VAL A 9 0.38 -4.15 -18.73
CA VAL A 9 -0.15 -5.43 -18.21
C VAL A 9 0.62 -6.63 -18.77
N ILE A 10 0.95 -6.62 -20.06
CA ILE A 10 1.71 -7.71 -20.69
C ILE A 10 3.12 -7.81 -20.10
N ILE A 11 3.82 -6.68 -19.98
CA ILE A 11 5.21 -6.65 -19.49
C ILE A 11 5.27 -7.02 -18.00
N GLY A 12 4.38 -6.46 -17.17
CA GLY A 12 4.30 -6.82 -15.75
C GLY A 12 3.88 -8.27 -15.51
N GLY A 13 3.01 -8.83 -16.37
CA GLY A 13 2.65 -10.25 -16.35
C GLY A 13 3.83 -11.16 -16.70
N TYR A 14 4.61 -10.80 -17.72
CA TYR A 14 5.81 -11.57 -18.11
C TYR A 14 6.87 -11.59 -17.00
N GLU A 15 7.11 -10.46 -16.35
CA GLU A 15 8.05 -10.38 -15.22
C GLU A 15 7.61 -11.23 -14.01
N THR A 16 6.30 -11.22 -13.72
CA THR A 16 5.73 -11.94 -12.57
C THR A 16 5.69 -13.45 -12.77
N PHE A 17 5.38 -13.91 -13.99
CA PHE A 17 5.06 -15.31 -14.24
C PHE A 17 6.09 -16.07 -15.10
N VAL A 18 6.98 -15.39 -15.81
CA VAL A 18 7.95 -16.02 -16.73
C VAL A 18 9.39 -15.80 -16.28
N SER A 19 9.87 -14.55 -16.24
CA SER A 19 11.26 -14.24 -15.91
C SER A 19 11.47 -12.78 -15.54
N ARG A 20 12.36 -12.52 -14.56
CA ARG A 20 12.85 -11.17 -14.28
C ARG A 20 13.57 -10.61 -15.50
N MET A 21 13.28 -9.37 -15.87
CA MET A 21 13.95 -8.67 -16.96
C MET A 21 15.14 -7.89 -16.38
N ASN A 22 16.37 -8.27 -16.73
CA ASN A 22 17.58 -7.65 -16.18
C ASN A 22 17.96 -6.40 -16.99
N LEU A 23 17.24 -5.29 -16.78
CA LEU A 23 17.37 -4.04 -17.54
C LEU A 23 18.24 -2.96 -16.85
N GLU A 24 19.01 -3.35 -15.82
CA GLU A 24 19.71 -2.49 -14.83
C GLU A 24 20.62 -1.38 -15.40
N GLU A 25 20.94 -1.35 -16.70
CA GLU A 25 21.85 -0.37 -17.32
C GLU A 25 21.34 0.23 -18.64
N HIS A 26 20.06 0.04 -19.01
CA HIS A 26 19.54 0.61 -20.26
C HIS A 26 19.02 2.05 -20.07
N PRO A 27 19.51 3.04 -20.84
CA PRO A 27 19.10 4.46 -20.71
C PRO A 27 17.61 4.70 -21.03
N ASP A 28 16.96 3.75 -21.71
CA ASP A 28 15.54 3.79 -22.07
C ASP A 28 14.68 2.88 -21.17
N GLN A 29 15.19 2.46 -20.00
CA GLN A 29 14.37 1.70 -19.07
C GLN A 29 13.19 2.56 -18.59
N PRO A 30 11.95 2.04 -18.65
CA PRO A 30 10.82 2.82 -18.17
C PRO A 30 10.85 2.93 -16.64
N GLU A 31 10.69 4.12 -16.08
CA GLU A 31 10.70 4.36 -14.63
C GLU A 31 9.66 3.54 -13.84
N TRP A 32 8.60 3.07 -14.50
CA TRP A 32 7.58 2.19 -13.91
C TRP A 32 8.00 0.73 -13.75
N LEU A 33 9.07 0.32 -14.43
CA LEU A 33 9.59 -1.05 -14.50
C LEU A 33 10.68 -1.27 -13.45
N ASP A 34 11.45 -0.23 -13.14
CA ASP A 34 12.63 -0.33 -12.26
C ASP A 34 12.25 -0.55 -10.78
N HIS A 35 11.08 -0.09 -10.32
CA HIS A 35 10.64 -0.31 -8.94
C HIS A 35 9.12 -0.30 -8.80
N VAL A 36 8.44 -1.41 -9.13
CA VAL A 36 7.16 -1.72 -8.48
C VAL A 36 7.47 -2.10 -7.04
N ASN A 37 7.79 -1.09 -6.22
CA ASN A 37 8.18 -1.28 -4.83
C ASN A 37 6.96 -1.80 -4.07
N ALA A 38 6.95 -3.11 -3.81
CA ALA A 38 5.89 -3.78 -3.08
C ALA A 38 5.65 -3.13 -1.71
N SER A 39 6.66 -2.46 -1.11
CA SER A 39 6.49 -1.70 0.13
C SER A 39 5.62 -0.46 -0.06
N VAL A 40 5.86 0.32 -1.12
CA VAL A 40 5.04 1.51 -1.44
C VAL A 40 3.59 1.11 -1.75
N LEU A 41 3.39 -0.03 -2.43
CA LEU A 41 2.05 -0.59 -2.66
C LEU A 41 1.35 -0.99 -1.37
N LYS A 42 2.04 -1.66 -0.44
CA LYS A 42 1.50 -2.04 0.88
C LYS A 42 1.10 -0.81 1.69
N VAL A 43 1.91 0.25 1.69
CA VAL A 43 1.63 1.49 2.42
C VAL A 43 0.43 2.24 1.82
N LYS A 44 0.36 2.35 0.49
CA LYS A 44 -0.78 3.00 -0.20
C LYS A 44 -2.09 2.25 0.06
N LEU A 45 -2.06 0.93 0.01
CA LEU A 45 -3.21 0.08 0.30
C LEU A 45 -3.66 0.23 1.76
N ALA A 46 -2.73 0.16 2.71
CA ALA A 46 -3.04 0.32 4.13
C ALA A 46 -3.67 1.69 4.44
N THR A 47 -3.11 2.76 3.87
CA THR A 47 -3.63 4.13 4.01
C THR A 47 -5.07 4.25 3.46
N ALA A 48 -5.35 3.63 2.32
CA ALA A 48 -6.69 3.64 1.73
C ALA A 48 -7.72 2.92 2.63
N ILE A 49 -7.38 1.74 3.16
CA ILE A 49 -8.25 0.97 4.06
C ILE A 49 -8.55 1.75 5.35
N ILE A 50 -7.53 2.39 5.94
CA ILE A 50 -7.69 3.23 7.14
C ILE A 50 -8.63 4.40 6.85
N GLY A 51 -8.43 5.11 5.73
CA GLY A 51 -9.26 6.25 5.35
C GLY A 51 -10.74 5.88 5.21
N ILE A 52 -11.04 4.76 4.53
CA ILE A 52 -12.41 4.25 4.37
C ILE A 52 -13.02 3.91 5.75
N SER A 53 -12.25 3.23 6.60
CA SER A 53 -12.67 2.88 7.97
C SER A 53 -12.95 4.12 8.83
N SER A 54 -12.12 5.17 8.73
CA SER A 54 -12.32 6.43 9.47
C SER A 54 -13.62 7.13 9.10
N ILE A 55 -13.96 7.18 7.80
CA ILE A 55 -15.22 7.78 7.33
C ILE A 55 -16.42 7.00 7.91
N HIS A 56 -16.31 5.67 7.96
CA HIS A 56 -17.35 4.82 8.54
C HIS A 56 -17.55 5.12 10.04
N LEU A 57 -16.45 5.25 10.80
CA LEU A 57 -16.48 5.64 12.22
C LEU A 57 -17.08 7.01 12.44
N LEU A 58 -16.71 7.99 11.63
CA LEU A 58 -17.25 9.34 11.75
C LEU A 58 -18.77 9.35 11.53
N LYS A 59 -19.26 8.62 10.52
CA LYS A 59 -20.70 8.47 10.25
C LYS A 59 -21.45 7.87 11.45
N THR A 60 -20.92 6.78 12.02
CA THR A 60 -21.55 6.13 13.18
C THR A 60 -21.45 6.96 14.45
N PHE A 61 -20.36 7.72 14.60
CA PHE A 61 -20.15 8.60 15.75
C PHE A 61 -21.11 9.80 15.75
N ILE A 62 -21.35 10.41 14.59
CA ILE A 62 -22.32 11.52 14.44
C ILE A 62 -23.73 11.10 14.85
N ASN A 63 -24.09 9.83 14.62
CA ASN A 63 -25.41 9.28 14.95
C ASN A 63 -25.35 8.29 16.13
N ALA A 64 -24.38 8.45 17.05
CA ALA A 64 -24.10 7.48 18.11
C ALA A 64 -25.30 7.19 19.02
N ALA A 65 -26.19 8.17 19.24
CA ALA A 65 -27.39 7.99 20.06
C ALA A 65 -28.38 6.94 19.50
N ASN A 66 -28.31 6.64 18.20
CA ASN A 66 -29.17 5.66 17.53
C ASN A 66 -28.44 4.34 17.23
N TYR A 67 -27.18 4.18 17.66
CA TYR A 67 -26.42 2.95 17.49
C TYR A 67 -26.21 2.24 18.83
N ASP A 68 -26.22 0.91 18.78
CA ASP A 68 -25.85 0.09 19.93
C ASP A 68 -24.38 0.34 20.29
N VAL A 69 -24.11 0.50 21.59
CA VAL A 69 -22.78 0.64 22.17
C VAL A 69 -21.87 -0.50 21.74
N LYS A 70 -22.42 -1.73 21.62
CA LYS A 70 -21.65 -2.88 21.15
C LYS A 70 -21.10 -2.69 19.74
N VAL A 71 -21.90 -2.11 18.83
CA VAL A 71 -21.49 -1.84 17.45
C VAL A 71 -20.41 -0.77 17.41
N LEU A 72 -20.60 0.34 18.14
CA LEU A 72 -19.62 1.41 18.27
C LEU A 72 -18.27 0.91 18.83
N MET A 73 -18.33 0.04 19.84
CA MET A 73 -17.15 -0.53 20.47
C MET A 73 -16.36 -1.42 19.51
N TRP A 74 -17.03 -2.36 18.83
CA TRP A 74 -16.38 -3.23 17.85
C TRP A 74 -15.78 -2.45 16.67
N GLN A 75 -16.50 -1.44 16.19
CA GLN A 75 -16.01 -0.62 15.09
C GLN A 75 -14.77 0.19 15.47
N THR A 76 -14.73 0.70 16.70
CA THR A 76 -13.55 1.39 17.25
C THR A 76 -12.37 0.44 17.41
N ILE A 77 -12.60 -0.78 17.92
CA ILE A 77 -11.57 -1.80 18.09
C ILE A 77 -10.96 -2.22 16.74
N ILE A 78 -11.81 -2.44 15.72
CA ILE A 78 -11.34 -2.79 14.37
C ILE A 78 -10.51 -1.66 13.78
N HIS A 79 -10.96 -0.41 13.93
CA HIS A 79 -10.21 0.74 13.43
C HIS A 79 -8.85 0.89 14.11
N ALA A 80 -8.80 0.72 15.44
CA ALA A 80 -7.54 0.69 16.20
C ALA A 80 -6.60 -0.43 15.70
N THR A 81 -7.15 -1.59 15.34
CA THR A 81 -6.38 -2.70 14.77
C THR A 81 -5.77 -2.33 13.41
N PHE A 82 -6.50 -1.59 12.56
CA PHE A 82 -5.94 -1.07 11.30
C PHE A 82 -4.83 -0.05 11.52
N LEU A 83 -4.98 0.85 12.49
CA LEU A 83 -3.93 1.81 12.86
C LEU A 83 -2.65 1.11 13.36
N LEU A 84 -2.80 0.11 14.23
CA LEU A 84 -1.69 -0.71 14.70
C LEU A 84 -1.01 -1.46 13.55
N SER A 85 -1.79 -1.99 12.60
CA SER A 85 -1.25 -2.67 11.42
C SER A 85 -0.46 -1.72 10.52
N ALA A 86 -0.92 -0.49 10.31
CA ALA A 86 -0.15 0.50 9.55
C ALA A 86 1.13 0.94 10.26
N LEU A 87 1.12 1.06 11.58
CA LEU A 87 2.33 1.29 12.37
C LEU A 87 3.34 0.15 12.21
N ALA A 88 2.88 -1.10 12.22
CA ALA A 88 3.74 -2.26 11.98
C ALA A 88 4.34 -2.26 10.57
N ILE A 89 3.54 -1.91 9.54
CA ILE A 89 4.03 -1.77 8.16
C ILE A 89 5.07 -0.67 8.05
N ALA A 90 4.82 0.51 8.63
CA ALA A 90 5.76 1.63 8.63
C ALA A 90 7.05 1.31 9.40
N ALA A 91 6.96 0.59 10.52
CA ALA A 91 8.12 0.14 11.27
C ALA A 91 8.96 -0.87 10.46
N THR A 92 8.30 -1.79 9.76
CA THR A 92 8.98 -2.77 8.88
C THR A 92 9.67 -2.08 7.71
N ASP A 93 9.01 -1.11 7.10
CA ASP A 93 9.58 -0.30 6.00
C ASP A 93 10.82 0.48 6.46
N ARG A 94 10.78 1.09 7.65
CA ARG A 94 11.93 1.77 8.26
C ARG A 94 13.10 0.83 8.55
N LEU A 95 12.84 -0.42 8.95
CA LEU A 95 13.87 -1.43 9.20
C LEU A 95 14.48 -1.97 7.90
N MET A 96 13.70 -1.98 6.81
CA MET A 96 14.14 -2.43 5.48
C MET A 96 14.82 -1.33 4.66
N ALA A 97 14.82 -0.07 5.12
CA ALA A 97 15.53 1.03 4.48
C ALA A 97 17.03 0.68 4.39
N PRO A 98 17.61 0.51 3.17
CA PRO A 98 19.01 0.20 3.02
C PRO A 98 19.84 1.33 3.63
N SER A 99 20.70 0.98 4.58
CA SER A 99 21.74 1.88 5.07
C SER A 99 22.64 2.22 3.87
N HIS A 100 22.39 3.35 3.20
CA HIS A 100 23.33 3.90 2.24
C HIS A 100 24.59 4.31 3.03
N GLY A 101 25.51 3.35 3.18
CA GLY A 101 26.87 3.64 3.55
C GLY A 101 27.47 4.54 2.47
N PRO A 102 28.25 5.58 2.84
CA PRO A 102 28.85 6.47 1.86
C PRO A 102 29.80 5.65 0.99
N ALA A 103 29.53 5.61 -0.32
CA ALA A 103 30.46 5.07 -1.30
C ALA A 103 31.69 5.99 -1.34
N HIS A 104 32.85 5.43 -1.01
CA HIS A 104 34.17 6.03 -1.16
C HIS A 104 34.76 5.70 -2.53
#